data_AF-A0A9E4ZSH7-F1
#
_entry.id   AF-A0A9E4ZSH7-F1
#
_cell.length_a   1.000
_cell.length_b   1.000
_cell.length_c   1.000
_cell.angle_alpha   90.00
_cell.angle_beta   90.00
_cell.angle_gamma   90.00
#
_symmetry.space_group_name_H-M   'P 1'
#
loop_
_entity.id
_entity.type
_entity.pdbx_description
1 polymer ?
#
loop_
_entity_poly.entity_id
_entity_poly.type
_entity_poly.pdbx_seq_one_letter_code
_entity_poly.pdbx_strand_id
1 'polypeptide(L)'
;MYYLFAYGTLRSCCGEINQRYLSKSRFVGLGYIEGFDMYLIDYYPGIVEGNGKVIGEVYEVHDLKEIDEYEGYNESGDSLYVRILTRVYFGSNRLTLDDVYVYKYNKSVRGLKRIENGDFCFGKQVFAYFLTNKGLIKRYSYNISPLNRDMVKVNDNNGNVYFAFVDR
;
A
#
# COMPACT_ATOMS: atom_id res chain seq x y z
N MET A 1 -6.68 -8.93 13.67
CA MET A 1 -5.52 -8.29 13.01
C MET A 1 -5.70 -8.47 11.53
N TYR A 2 -5.41 -7.43 10.76
CA TYR A 2 -5.69 -7.35 9.34
C TYR A 2 -4.47 -6.79 8.61
N TYR A 3 -4.24 -7.25 7.38
CA TYR A 3 -3.31 -6.57 6.48
C TYR A 3 -4.08 -5.59 5.60
N LEU A 4 -3.56 -4.38 5.46
CA LEU A 4 -4.13 -3.30 4.66
C LEU A 4 -3.10 -2.84 3.63
N PHE A 5 -3.51 -2.77 2.36
CA PHE A 5 -2.74 -2.18 1.27
C PHE A 5 -3.20 -0.74 1.03
N ALA A 6 -2.36 0.22 1.46
CA ALA A 6 -2.57 1.65 1.23
C ALA A 6 -1.87 2.08 -0.07
N TYR A 7 -2.63 2.50 -1.07
CA TYR A 7 -2.09 3.01 -2.34
C TYR A 7 -2.20 4.53 -2.51
N GLY A 8 -2.98 5.20 -1.67
CA GLY A 8 -3.34 6.61 -1.79
C GLY A 8 -2.99 7.46 -0.57
N THR A 9 -3.96 8.24 -0.08
CA THR A 9 -3.77 9.23 1.00
C THR A 9 -3.37 8.63 2.34
N LEU A 10 -3.66 7.35 2.57
CA LEU A 10 -3.17 6.61 3.73
C LEU A 10 -1.67 6.32 3.69
N ARG A 11 -0.98 6.50 2.55
CA ARG A 11 0.46 6.24 2.46
C ARG A 11 1.30 7.23 3.23
N SER A 12 2.48 6.79 3.64
CA SER A 12 3.45 7.57 4.41
C SER A 12 3.86 8.90 3.74
N CYS A 13 3.79 8.99 2.40
CA CYS A 13 4.07 10.22 1.66
C CYS A 13 3.04 11.35 1.91
N CYS A 14 1.87 11.01 2.48
CA CYS A 14 0.80 11.95 2.80
C CYS A 14 0.82 12.42 4.26
N GLY A 15 1.86 12.07 5.03
CA GLY A 15 2.21 12.70 6.31
C GLY A 15 1.10 12.60 7.36
N GLU A 16 0.35 13.69 7.56
CA GLU A 16 -0.66 13.86 8.62
C GLU A 16 -1.75 12.78 8.57
N ILE A 17 -2.24 12.43 7.37
CA ILE A 17 -3.29 11.41 7.21
C ILE A 17 -2.77 10.04 7.65
N ASN A 18 -1.57 9.65 7.19
CA ASN A 18 -0.92 8.42 7.62
C ASN A 18 -0.67 8.40 9.14
N GLN A 19 -0.21 9.51 9.71
CA GLN A 19 0.01 9.61 11.16
C GLN A 19 -1.29 9.46 11.94
N ARG A 20 -2.39 10.02 11.46
CA ARG A 20 -3.69 9.92 12.13
C ARG A 20 -4.21 8.49 12.16
N TYR A 21 -4.16 7.77 11.04
CA TYR A 21 -4.84 6.48 10.90
C TYR A 21 -3.93 5.26 11.06
N LEU A 22 -2.62 5.40 10.82
CA LEU A 22 -1.67 4.28 10.74
C LEU A 22 -0.45 4.42 11.64
N SER A 23 -0.39 5.43 12.53
CA SER A 23 0.74 5.59 13.47
C SER A 23 0.90 4.44 14.46
N LYS A 24 -0.22 3.80 14.83
CA LYS A 24 -0.23 2.60 15.70
C LYS A 24 -0.13 1.29 14.92
N SER A 25 -0.11 1.37 13.59
CA SER A 25 -0.05 0.21 12.71
C SER A 25 1.40 -0.17 12.42
N ARG A 26 1.64 -1.46 12.24
CA ARG A 26 2.98 -1.94 11.92
C ARG A 26 3.18 -1.94 10.42
N PHE A 27 4.21 -1.24 9.94
CA PHE A 27 4.59 -1.30 8.53
C PHE A 27 5.15 -2.68 8.19
N VAL A 28 4.64 -3.30 7.12
CA VAL A 28 5.04 -4.64 6.66
C VAL A 28 6.01 -4.55 5.49
N GLY A 29 5.70 -3.70 4.50
CA GLY A 29 6.54 -3.60 3.30
C GLY A 29 5.94 -2.71 2.22
N LEU A 30 6.80 -2.27 1.31
CA LEU A 30 6.42 -1.58 0.08
C LEU A 30 6.20 -2.63 -1.01
N GLY A 31 5.03 -2.65 -1.62
CA GLY A 31 4.63 -3.69 -2.57
C GLY A 31 3.74 -3.15 -3.68
N TYR A 32 3.14 -4.07 -4.43
CA TYR A 32 2.20 -3.75 -5.48
C TYR A 32 1.11 -4.80 -5.62
N ILE A 33 0.00 -4.38 -6.22
CA ILE A 33 -1.08 -5.26 -6.68
C ILE A 33 -1.15 -5.17 -8.21
N GLU A 34 -1.63 -6.24 -8.84
CA GLU A 34 -1.84 -6.34 -10.29
C GLU A 34 -3.35 -6.44 -10.58
N GLY A 35 -3.78 -6.08 -11.79
CA GLY A 35 -5.18 -6.15 -12.20
C GLY A 35 -6.00 -4.90 -11.86
N PHE A 36 -5.33 -3.77 -11.61
CA PHE A 36 -5.99 -2.53 -11.24
C PHE A 36 -5.41 -1.33 -11.99
N ASP A 37 -6.30 -0.45 -12.44
CA ASP A 37 -5.95 0.86 -12.99
C ASP A 37 -6.26 1.96 -11.97
N MET A 38 -5.35 2.93 -11.86
CA MET A 38 -5.47 4.04 -10.91
C MET A 38 -5.93 5.32 -11.61
N TYR A 39 -6.88 6.02 -11.01
CA TYR A 39 -7.40 7.30 -11.48
C TYR A 39 -7.29 8.36 -10.38
N LEU A 40 -7.07 9.60 -10.79
CA LEU A 40 -7.17 10.76 -9.93
C LEU A 40 -8.65 11.18 -9.86
N ILE A 41 -9.26 11.00 -8.69
CA ILE A 41 -10.67 11.35 -8.46
C ILE A 41 -10.79 12.84 -8.13
N ASP A 42 -9.95 13.28 -7.19
CA ASP A 42 -9.76 14.68 -6.81
C ASP A 42 -8.33 14.80 -6.25
N TYR A 43 -8.14 15.35 -5.05
CA TYR A 43 -6.86 15.31 -4.33
C TYR A 43 -6.46 13.91 -3.84
N TYR A 44 -7.29 12.89 -4.10
CA TYR A 44 -7.08 11.49 -3.74
C TYR A 44 -7.25 10.55 -4.95
N PRO A 45 -6.55 9.40 -4.96
CA PRO A 45 -6.65 8.42 -6.03
C PRO A 45 -7.74 7.39 -5.75
N GLY A 46 -8.21 6.71 -6.78
CA GLY A 46 -8.97 5.47 -6.64
C GLY A 46 -8.57 4.44 -7.67
N ILE A 47 -8.67 3.17 -7.28
CA ILE A 47 -8.39 2.04 -8.17
C ILE A 47 -9.68 1.36 -8.62
N VAL A 48 -9.69 0.89 -9.87
CA VAL A 48 -10.74 0.05 -10.44
C VAL A 48 -10.09 -1.15 -11.12
N GLU A 49 -10.86 -2.20 -11.40
CA GLU A 49 -10.32 -3.36 -12.12
C GLU A 49 -9.85 -2.96 -13.52
N GLY A 50 -8.71 -3.53 -13.91
CA GLY A 50 -8.01 -3.16 -15.12
C GLY A 50 -6.80 -4.07 -15.36
N ASN A 51 -5.84 -3.60 -16.15
CA ASN A 51 -4.64 -4.38 -16.49
C ASN A 51 -3.35 -3.78 -15.90
N GLY A 52 -3.48 -2.68 -15.16
CA GLY A 52 -2.37 -1.99 -14.55
C GLY A 52 -1.81 -2.65 -13.29
N LYS A 53 -0.83 -1.95 -12.75
CA LYS A 53 -0.11 -2.29 -11.53
C LYS A 53 -0.19 -1.09 -10.60
N VAL A 54 -0.55 -1.31 -9.35
CA VAL A 54 -0.69 -0.24 -8.36
C VAL A 54 0.36 -0.41 -7.28
N ILE A 55 1.13 0.63 -7.01
CA ILE A 55 2.17 0.66 -5.97
C ILE A 55 1.58 1.18 -4.67
N GLY A 56 1.89 0.52 -3.56
CA GLY A 56 1.37 0.87 -2.25
C GLY A 56 2.16 0.24 -1.11
N GLU A 57 1.75 0.61 0.09
CA GLU A 57 2.38 0.21 1.36
C GLU A 57 1.46 -0.77 2.08
N VAL A 58 2.02 -1.83 2.63
CA VAL A 58 1.28 -2.79 3.46
C VAL A 58 1.49 -2.48 4.93
N TYR A 59 0.38 -2.43 5.65
CA TYR A 59 0.34 -2.25 7.09
C TYR A 59 -0.40 -3.41 7.74
N GLU A 60 0.07 -3.86 8.89
CA GLU A 60 -0.71 -4.67 9.81
C GLU A 60 -1.45 -3.74 10.78
N VAL A 61 -2.77 -3.89 10.82
CA VAL A 61 -3.69 -3.05 11.61
C VAL A 61 -4.54 -3.93 12.53
N HIS A 62 -4.89 -3.40 13.71
CA HIS A 62 -5.71 -4.14 14.68
C HIS A 62 -7.20 -4.13 14.31
N ASP A 63 -7.67 -2.99 13.83
CA ASP A 63 -9.06 -2.71 13.45
C ASP A 63 -9.06 -1.86 12.18
N LEU A 64 -10.15 -1.95 11.41
CA LEU A 64 -10.40 -1.20 10.19
C LEU A 64 -11.47 -0.13 10.36
N LYS A 65 -12.20 -0.08 11.48
CA LYS A 65 -13.37 0.80 11.65
C LYS A 65 -13.10 2.28 11.37
N GLU A 66 -12.04 2.85 11.94
CA GLU A 66 -11.71 4.28 11.69
C GLU A 66 -11.26 4.53 10.25
N ILE A 67 -10.68 3.52 9.59
CA ILE A 67 -10.24 3.58 8.20
C ILE A 67 -11.45 3.45 7.27
N ASP A 68 -12.39 2.57 7.60
CA ASP A 68 -13.66 2.40 6.91
C ASP A 68 -14.45 3.72 6.89
N GLU A 69 -14.55 4.40 8.02
CA GLU A 69 -15.20 5.72 8.12
C GLU A 69 -14.47 6.77 7.28
N TYR A 70 -13.13 6.81 7.31
CA TYR A 70 -12.33 7.75 6.54
C TYR A 70 -12.43 7.55 5.02
N GLU A 71 -12.35 6.29 4.57
CA GLU A 71 -12.50 5.91 3.16
C GLU A 71 -13.97 5.99 2.71
N GLY A 72 -14.92 6.26 3.60
CA GLY A 72 -16.34 6.29 3.26
C GLY A 72 -16.88 4.93 2.81
N TYR A 73 -16.32 3.84 3.36
CA TYR A 73 -16.80 2.48 3.19
C TYR A 73 -18.01 2.19 4.09
N ASN A 74 -18.94 1.40 3.57
CA ASN A 74 -20.06 0.84 4.32
C ASN A 74 -20.35 -0.59 3.83
N GLU A 75 -21.09 -1.35 4.62
CA GLU A 75 -21.45 -2.73 4.26
C GLU A 75 -22.60 -2.83 3.25
N SER A 76 -23.31 -1.73 2.95
CA SER A 76 -24.42 -1.72 1.97
C SER A 76 -23.93 -1.81 0.52
N GLY A 77 -22.64 -1.60 0.26
CA GLY A 77 -22.02 -1.76 -1.07
C GLY A 77 -22.28 -0.60 -2.03
N ASP A 78 -22.95 0.46 -1.58
CA ASP A 78 -23.20 1.70 -2.30
C ASP A 78 -22.23 2.83 -1.90
N SER A 79 -21.26 2.52 -1.04
CA SER A 79 -20.18 3.40 -0.57
C SER A 79 -19.30 3.96 -1.69
N LEU A 80 -18.49 4.96 -1.34
CA LEU A 80 -17.48 5.54 -2.24
C LEU A 80 -16.44 4.50 -2.66
N TYR A 81 -16.00 3.70 -1.68
CA TYR A 81 -15.11 2.57 -1.86
C TYR A 81 -15.73 1.29 -1.32
N VAL A 82 -15.39 0.16 -1.95
CA VAL A 82 -15.68 -1.18 -1.43
C VAL A 82 -14.38 -1.83 -0.97
N ARG A 83 -14.42 -2.52 0.16
CA ARG A 83 -13.26 -3.23 0.69
C ARG A 83 -13.22 -4.64 0.11
N ILE A 84 -12.09 -5.00 -0.50
CA ILE A 84 -11.87 -6.33 -1.09
C ILE A 84 -10.57 -6.93 -0.55
N LEU A 85 -10.43 -8.25 -0.64
CA LEU A 85 -9.17 -8.95 -0.39
C LEU A 85 -8.39 -9.10 -1.69
N THR A 86 -7.07 -8.97 -1.61
CA THR A 86 -6.17 -9.13 -2.75
C THR A 86 -4.83 -9.73 -2.32
N ARG A 87 -4.05 -10.14 -3.32
CA ARG A 87 -2.65 -10.56 -3.18
C ARG A 87 -1.74 -9.36 -3.45
N VAL A 88 -0.83 -9.10 -2.52
CA VAL A 88 0.25 -8.13 -2.69
C VAL A 88 1.53 -8.85 -3.06
N TYR A 89 2.27 -8.29 -4.01
CA TYR A 89 3.58 -8.73 -4.44
C TYR A 89 4.67 -7.77 -3.94
N PHE A 90 5.83 -8.31 -3.59
CA PHE A 90 6.99 -7.58 -3.07
C PHE A 90 8.24 -7.90 -3.89
N GLY A 91 8.98 -6.85 -4.24
CA GLY A 91 10.25 -6.94 -4.98
C GLY A 91 10.15 -7.54 -6.39
N SER A 92 11.31 -7.69 -7.01
CA SER A 92 11.50 -8.36 -8.32
C SER A 92 11.34 -9.89 -8.23
N ASN A 93 11.57 -10.47 -7.06
CA ASN A 93 11.44 -11.91 -6.81
C ASN A 93 9.99 -12.37 -6.55
N ARG A 94 9.00 -11.48 -6.74
CA ARG A 94 7.56 -11.75 -6.63
C ARG A 94 7.17 -12.50 -5.34
N LEU A 95 7.76 -12.12 -4.21
CA LEU A 95 7.27 -12.58 -2.91
C LEU A 95 5.82 -12.12 -2.72
N THR A 96 4.98 -12.93 -2.07
CA THR A 96 3.54 -12.62 -1.94
C THR A 96 3.06 -12.57 -0.50
N LEU A 97 2.02 -11.79 -0.28
CA LEU A 97 1.15 -11.83 0.88
C LEU A 97 -0.30 -11.87 0.41
N ASP A 98 -1.03 -12.90 0.81
CA ASP A 98 -2.46 -13.07 0.50
C ASP A 98 -3.34 -12.42 1.57
N ASP A 99 -4.65 -12.37 1.31
CA ASP A 99 -5.68 -11.87 2.24
C ASP A 99 -5.41 -10.45 2.76
N VAL A 100 -4.93 -9.57 1.88
CA VAL A 100 -4.69 -8.16 2.18
C VAL A 100 -5.89 -7.33 1.75
N TYR A 101 -6.46 -6.56 2.68
CA TYR A 101 -7.55 -5.64 2.36
C TYR A 101 -7.07 -4.45 1.53
N VAL A 102 -7.91 -4.03 0.58
CA VAL A 102 -7.74 -2.81 -0.21
C VAL A 102 -9.10 -2.17 -0.48
N TYR A 103 -9.14 -0.84 -0.51
CA TYR A 103 -10.34 -0.08 -0.85
C TYR A 103 -10.39 0.19 -2.36
N LYS A 104 -11.30 -0.48 -3.08
CA LYS A 104 -11.53 -0.30 -4.52
C LYS A 104 -12.59 0.77 -4.74
N TYR A 105 -12.33 1.72 -5.63
CA TYR A 105 -13.28 2.79 -5.94
C TYR A 105 -14.53 2.20 -6.60
N ASN A 106 -15.69 2.65 -6.15
CA ASN A 106 -16.99 2.05 -6.50
C ASN A 106 -17.90 3.01 -7.29
N LYS A 107 -17.34 4.04 -7.92
CA LYS A 107 -18.08 4.97 -8.79
C LYS A 107 -17.47 5.02 -10.19
N SER A 108 -18.15 5.71 -11.10
CA SER A 108 -17.70 5.86 -12.48
C SER A 108 -16.37 6.62 -12.55
N VAL A 109 -15.44 6.12 -13.37
CA VAL A 109 -14.16 6.77 -13.68
C VAL A 109 -14.18 7.54 -15.01
N ARG A 110 -15.36 7.69 -15.63
CA ARG A 110 -15.50 8.36 -16.93
C ARG A 110 -15.04 9.82 -16.82
N GLY A 111 -14.07 10.20 -17.66
CA GLY A 111 -13.54 11.56 -17.71
C GLY A 111 -12.50 11.87 -16.63
N LEU A 112 -12.19 10.92 -15.74
CA LEU A 112 -11.11 11.09 -14.76
C LEU A 112 -9.74 10.87 -15.40
N LYS A 113 -8.73 11.56 -14.87
CA LYS A 113 -7.35 11.41 -15.32
C LYS A 113 -6.76 10.10 -14.78
N ARG A 114 -6.28 9.25 -15.67
CA ARG A 114 -5.54 8.04 -15.28
C ARG A 114 -4.15 8.39 -14.76
N ILE A 115 -3.72 7.71 -13.69
CA ILE A 115 -2.36 7.75 -13.16
C ILE A 115 -1.61 6.56 -13.77
N GLU A 116 -0.99 6.81 -14.92
CA GLU A 116 -0.41 5.78 -15.82
C GLU A 116 0.62 4.86 -15.16
N ASN A 117 1.41 5.39 -14.22
CA ASN A 117 2.45 4.63 -13.51
C ASN A 117 1.91 3.87 -12.29
N GLY A 118 0.62 4.02 -11.95
CA GLY A 118 -0.02 3.38 -10.81
C GLY A 118 0.57 3.73 -9.45
N ASP A 119 1.26 4.87 -9.32
CA ASP A 119 1.90 5.31 -8.08
C ASP A 119 1.49 6.73 -7.72
N PHE A 120 0.55 6.86 -6.78
CA PHE A 120 0.07 8.14 -6.30
C PHE A 120 1.15 8.97 -5.57
N CYS A 121 2.15 8.30 -4.98
CA CYS A 121 3.28 8.94 -4.33
C CYS A 121 4.48 9.09 -5.28
N PHE A 122 4.30 8.92 -6.60
CA PHE A 122 5.41 9.07 -7.53
C PHE A 122 6.08 10.43 -7.41
N GLY A 123 7.41 10.43 -7.33
CA GLY A 123 8.20 11.65 -7.13
C GLY A 123 8.09 12.26 -5.73
N LYS A 124 7.39 11.62 -4.78
CA LYS A 124 7.32 12.01 -3.38
C LYS A 124 8.23 11.13 -2.52
N GLN A 125 8.61 11.67 -1.38
CA GLN A 125 9.39 10.94 -0.39
C GLN A 125 8.53 9.83 0.23
N VAL A 126 8.91 8.58 0.00
CA VAL A 126 8.31 7.39 0.63
C VAL A 126 9.29 6.73 1.56
N PHE A 127 8.80 6.09 2.61
CA PHE A 127 9.64 5.40 3.57
C PHE A 127 9.70 3.90 3.30
N ALA A 128 10.92 3.36 3.31
CA ALA A 128 11.15 1.93 3.17
C ALA A 128 12.16 1.42 4.18
N TYR A 129 12.05 0.14 4.51
CA TYR A 129 12.87 -0.55 5.49
C TYR A 129 13.93 -1.41 4.79
N PHE A 130 15.17 -1.36 5.29
CA PHE A 130 16.33 -2.06 4.72
C PHE A 130 16.94 -2.99 5.74
N LEU A 131 17.19 -4.25 5.36
CA LEU A 131 18.04 -5.12 6.14
C LEU A 131 19.50 -4.80 5.89
N THR A 132 20.24 -4.60 6.98
CA THR A 132 21.70 -4.46 6.94
C THR A 132 22.37 -5.75 7.43
N ASN A 133 23.65 -5.94 7.11
CA ASN A 133 24.48 -7.05 7.62
C ASN A 133 24.56 -7.11 9.16
N LYS A 134 24.08 -6.07 9.87
CA LYS A 134 24.00 -6.00 11.34
C LYS A 134 22.58 -6.24 11.89
N GLY A 135 21.64 -6.70 11.07
CA GLY A 135 20.26 -7.00 11.46
C GLY A 135 19.37 -5.76 11.71
N LEU A 136 19.89 -4.55 11.56
CA LEU A 136 19.14 -3.32 11.78
C LEU A 136 18.28 -3.00 10.56
N ILE A 137 16.97 -2.86 10.79
CA ILE A 137 16.01 -2.35 9.82
C ILE A 137 16.07 -0.81 9.83
N LYS A 138 16.64 -0.18 8.81
CA LYS A 138 16.70 1.29 8.71
C LYS A 138 15.62 1.83 7.79
N ARG A 139 14.95 2.90 8.23
CA ARG A 139 13.94 3.65 7.46
C ARG A 139 14.67 4.67 6.56
N TYR A 140 14.53 4.53 5.25
CA TYR A 140 15.10 5.47 4.27
C TYR A 140 14.03 6.10 3.41
N SER A 141 14.29 7.32 2.97
CA SER A 141 13.50 8.06 1.99
C SER A 141 13.95 7.74 0.55
N TYR A 142 13.00 7.44 -0.33
CA TYR A 142 13.27 7.13 -1.74
C TYR A 142 12.52 8.04 -2.72
N ASN A 143 13.15 8.29 -3.87
CA ASN A 143 12.63 9.09 -4.99
C ASN A 143 12.35 8.26 -6.29
N ILE A 144 12.55 6.92 -6.29
CA ILE A 144 12.51 6.06 -7.50
C ILE A 144 11.67 4.79 -7.27
N SER A 145 11.02 4.29 -8.34
CA SER A 145 10.17 3.09 -8.39
C SER A 145 10.81 1.87 -7.70
N PRO A 146 10.23 1.37 -6.60
CA PRO A 146 10.78 0.26 -5.80
C PRO A 146 10.66 -1.11 -6.47
N LEU A 147 9.99 -1.19 -7.62
CA LEU A 147 9.62 -2.44 -8.29
C LEU A 147 10.82 -3.27 -8.77
N ASN A 148 12.00 -2.66 -8.92
CA ASN A 148 13.16 -3.29 -9.57
C ASN A 148 14.23 -3.76 -8.58
N ARG A 149 13.91 -3.85 -7.28
CA ARG A 149 14.86 -4.33 -6.27
C ARG A 149 14.42 -5.64 -5.67
N ASP A 150 15.41 -6.50 -5.42
CA ASP A 150 15.19 -7.73 -4.68
C ASP A 150 14.79 -7.39 -3.23
N MET A 151 13.76 -8.07 -2.75
CA MET A 151 13.30 -7.97 -1.38
C MET A 151 13.38 -9.34 -0.73
N VAL A 152 13.51 -9.37 0.59
CA VAL A 152 13.47 -10.61 1.36
C VAL A 152 12.35 -10.54 2.38
N LYS A 153 11.76 -11.71 2.65
CA LYS A 153 10.85 -11.91 3.78
C LYS A 153 11.68 -12.10 5.04
N VAL A 154 11.38 -11.31 6.06
CA VAL A 154 12.05 -11.33 7.37
C VAL A 154 11.02 -11.70 8.42
N ASN A 155 11.35 -12.65 9.28
CA ASN A 155 10.58 -12.92 10.49
C ASN A 155 11.40 -12.44 11.68
N ASP A 156 10.83 -11.57 12.52
CA ASP A 156 11.47 -11.22 13.79
C ASP A 156 11.20 -12.28 14.86
N ASN A 157 11.87 -12.14 16.01
CA ASN A 157 11.75 -13.09 17.13
C ASN A 157 10.34 -13.13 17.76
N ASN A 158 9.47 -12.18 17.42
CA ASN A 158 8.09 -12.12 17.89
C ASN A 158 7.11 -12.71 16.85
N GLY A 159 7.62 -13.28 15.75
CA GLY A 159 6.81 -13.85 14.68
C GLY A 159 6.27 -12.82 13.69
N ASN A 160 6.71 -11.55 13.77
CA ASN A 160 6.26 -10.53 12.82
C ASN A 160 6.95 -10.69 11.47
N VAL A 161 6.16 -10.52 10.41
CA VAL A 161 6.64 -10.59 9.02
C VAL A 161 6.94 -9.20 8.46
N TYR A 162 8.11 -9.02 7.86
CA TYR A 162 8.47 -7.83 7.09
C TYR A 162 8.97 -8.21 5.70
N PHE A 163 8.78 -7.31 4.74
CA PHE A 163 9.40 -7.37 3.43
C PHE A 163 10.33 -6.17 3.27
N ALA A 164 11.62 -6.43 3.20
CA ALA A 164 12.65 -5.39 3.21
C ALA A 164 13.55 -5.49 1.98
N PHE A 165 14.07 -4.35 1.54
CA PHE A 165 15.12 -4.32 0.51
C PHE A 165 16.42 -4.90 1.06
N VAL A 166 17.12 -5.64 0.20
CA VAL A 166 18.49 -6.09 0.48
C VAL A 166 19.44 -5.01 -0.04
N ASP A 167 20.25 -4.44 0.85
CA ASP A 167 21.40 -3.62 0.44
C ASP A 167 22.50 -4.57 -0.06
N ARG A 168 22.97 -4.39 -1.30
CA ARG A 168 24.08 -5.18 -1.86
C ARG A 168 25.42 -4.52 -1.55
#